data_AF-A0A961NQJ5-F1
#
_entry.id   AF-A0A961NQJ5-F1
#
_cell.length_a   1.000
_cell.length_b   1.000
_cell.length_c   1.000
_cell.angle_alpha   90.00
_cell.angle_beta   90.00
_cell.angle_gamma   90.00
#
_symmetry.space_group_name_H-M   'P 1'
#
loop_
_entity.id
_entity.type
_entity.pdbx_description
1 polymer ?
#
loop_
_entity_poly.entity_id
_entity_poly.type
_entity_poly.pdbx_seq_one_letter_code
_entity_poly.pdbx_strand_id
1 'polypeptide(L)'
;MWIMQNLNVLLGGSEAAWRDFVLEYAPLLLAVAQKTLLHYRVSDPDLADDAVQEAFLRLVREDYRGLRLYDPQRSQLRTFLGVIVRNVTIDLLRKRRNTEAVSPERLEQVAAPADVQPEELQKIPAGVLSVRQSRVLHLLVNEELSVSEVAEQMGVQPHTVRSMKHKAIQRLRRYFHNQPRTGEGVAP
;
A
#
# COMPACT_ATOMS: atom_id res chain seq x y z
N MET A 1 -5.11 -5.48 -25.91
CA MET A 1 -6.47 -5.71 -25.38
C MET A 1 -6.75 -7.21 -25.34
N TRP A 2 -6.01 -7.97 -24.52
CA TRP A 2 -6.14 -9.44 -24.38
C TRP A 2 -6.11 -9.87 -22.90
N ILE A 3 -5.42 -9.10 -22.05
CA ILE A 3 -5.13 -9.46 -20.64
C ILE A 3 -6.27 -9.13 -19.66
N MET A 4 -7.22 -8.26 -20.02
CA MET A 4 -8.43 -8.08 -19.20
C MET A 4 -9.34 -9.33 -19.20
N GLN A 5 -9.11 -10.30 -20.09
CA GLN A 5 -10.08 -11.35 -20.36
C GLN A 5 -9.79 -12.72 -19.74
N ASN A 6 -8.74 -12.95 -18.95
CA ASN A 6 -8.71 -14.19 -18.16
C ASN A 6 -7.76 -14.18 -16.96
N LEU A 7 -8.20 -13.55 -15.87
CA LEU A 7 -7.71 -13.85 -14.53
C LEU A 7 -7.69 -15.37 -14.28
N ASN A 8 -8.68 -16.10 -14.82
CA ASN A 8 -8.76 -17.56 -14.72
C ASN A 8 -7.60 -18.29 -15.39
N VAL A 9 -7.01 -17.76 -16.48
CA VAL A 9 -5.86 -18.39 -17.14
C VAL A 9 -4.58 -18.17 -16.32
N LEU A 10 -4.45 -17.00 -15.68
CA LEU A 10 -3.36 -16.76 -14.71
C LEU A 10 -3.51 -17.67 -13.48
N LEU A 11 -4.72 -17.78 -12.93
CA LEU A 11 -5.02 -18.67 -11.81
C LEU A 11 -4.92 -20.16 -12.17
N GLY A 12 -5.03 -20.50 -13.46
CA GLY A 12 -4.79 -21.84 -13.99
C GLY A 12 -3.31 -22.19 -14.18
N GLY A 13 -2.39 -21.26 -13.87
CA GLY A 13 -0.95 -21.50 -13.88
C GLY A 13 -0.30 -21.58 -15.27
N SER A 14 -0.94 -21.04 -16.31
CA SER A 14 -0.36 -20.99 -17.66
C SER A 14 0.92 -20.16 -17.69
N GLU A 15 2.05 -20.79 -17.99
CA GLU A 15 3.37 -20.14 -18.06
C GLU A 15 3.40 -19.00 -19.08
N ALA A 16 2.82 -19.20 -20.27
CA ALA A 16 2.75 -18.17 -21.30
C ALA A 16 1.96 -16.94 -20.82
N ALA A 17 0.83 -17.15 -20.14
CA ALA A 17 0.03 -16.06 -19.60
C ALA A 17 0.77 -15.32 -18.47
N TRP A 18 1.49 -16.04 -17.62
CA TRP A 18 2.32 -15.44 -16.57
C TRP A 18 3.48 -14.64 -17.14
N ARG A 19 4.16 -15.16 -18.17
CA ARG A 19 5.22 -14.42 -18.88
C ARG A 19 4.69 -13.10 -19.44
N ASP A 20 3.57 -13.15 -20.16
CA ASP A 20 2.99 -11.95 -20.77
C ASP A 20 2.51 -10.96 -19.70
N PHE A 21 1.97 -11.46 -18.59
CA PHE A 21 1.59 -10.66 -17.43
C PHE A 21 2.79 -9.97 -16.77
N VAL A 22 3.89 -10.70 -16.53
CA VAL A 22 5.12 -10.09 -15.98
C VAL A 22 5.66 -9.04 -16.94
N LEU A 23 5.75 -9.33 -18.24
CA LEU A 23 6.24 -8.38 -19.24
C LEU A 23 5.38 -7.11 -19.34
N GLU A 24 4.04 -7.23 -19.22
CA GLU A 24 3.16 -6.07 -19.24
C GLU A 24 3.33 -5.19 -17.99
N TYR A 25 3.41 -5.80 -16.81
CA TYR A 25 3.30 -5.08 -15.54
C TYR A 25 4.64 -4.76 -14.88
N ALA A 26 5.73 -5.47 -15.17
CA ALA A 26 7.03 -5.20 -14.55
C ALA A 26 7.48 -3.73 -14.66
N PRO A 27 7.35 -3.02 -15.80
CA PRO A 27 7.73 -1.61 -15.88
C PRO A 27 6.92 -0.70 -14.95
N LEU A 28 5.62 -0.99 -14.78
CA LEU A 28 4.76 -0.26 -13.85
C LEU A 28 5.19 -0.51 -12.41
N LEU A 29 5.42 -1.77 -12.05
CA LEU A 29 5.79 -2.14 -10.69
C LEU A 29 7.15 -1.55 -10.33
N LEU A 30 8.10 -1.58 -11.26
CA LEU A 30 9.42 -0.96 -11.10
C LEU A 30 9.31 0.55 -10.86
N ALA A 31 8.52 1.26 -11.66
CA ALA A 31 8.32 2.69 -11.48
C ALA A 31 7.69 3.04 -10.11
N VAL A 32 6.74 2.23 -9.63
CA VAL A 32 6.14 2.41 -8.31
C VAL A 32 7.15 2.11 -7.19
N ALA A 33 7.94 1.04 -7.31
CA ALA A 33 8.99 0.70 -6.35
C ALA A 33 10.03 1.83 -6.28
N GLN A 34 10.56 2.28 -7.42
CA GLN A 34 11.51 3.39 -7.50
C GLN A 34 10.95 4.68 -6.89
N LYS A 35 9.71 5.05 -7.24
CA LYS A 35 9.05 6.22 -6.65
C LYS A 35 8.92 6.10 -5.13
N THR A 36 8.63 4.90 -4.64
CA THR A 36 8.55 4.62 -3.20
C THR A 36 9.91 4.76 -2.54
N LEU A 37 10.97 4.16 -3.11
CA LEU A 37 12.34 4.28 -2.61
C LEU A 37 12.81 5.74 -2.57
N LEU A 38 12.57 6.50 -3.65
CA LEU A 38 12.87 7.93 -3.73
C LEU A 38 12.13 8.74 -2.65
N HIS A 39 10.87 8.40 -2.35
CA HIS A 39 10.13 9.01 -1.25
C HIS A 39 10.83 8.81 0.10
N TYR A 40 11.44 7.63 0.31
CA TYR A 40 12.27 7.32 1.47
C TYR A 40 13.74 7.74 1.33
N ARG A 41 14.10 8.50 0.29
CA ARG A 41 15.47 8.94 -0.03
C ARG A 41 16.49 7.81 -0.14
N VAL A 42 16.01 6.62 -0.52
CA VAL A 42 16.86 5.46 -0.82
C VAL A 42 17.07 5.41 -2.33
N SER A 43 18.33 5.42 -2.75
CA SER A 43 18.72 5.26 -4.14
C SER A 43 19.44 3.93 -4.28
N ASP A 44 18.65 2.87 -4.45
CA ASP A 44 19.14 1.50 -4.60
C ASP A 44 18.32 0.80 -5.70
N PRO A 45 18.89 0.67 -6.92
CA PRO A 45 18.18 0.05 -8.04
C PRO A 45 17.92 -1.44 -7.81
N ASP A 46 18.84 -2.14 -7.14
CA ASP A 46 18.71 -3.59 -6.87
C ASP A 46 17.52 -3.83 -5.93
N LEU A 47 17.31 -2.93 -4.95
CA LEU A 47 16.16 -2.99 -4.04
C LEU A 47 14.81 -2.78 -4.77
N ALA A 48 14.80 -2.02 -5.86
CA ALA A 48 13.60 -1.84 -6.67
C ALA A 48 13.26 -3.13 -7.42
N ASP A 49 14.27 -3.78 -8.02
CA ASP A 49 14.11 -5.04 -8.73
C ASP A 49 13.68 -6.17 -7.78
N ASP A 50 14.28 -6.24 -6.59
CA ASP A 50 13.87 -7.16 -5.52
C ASP A 50 12.42 -6.96 -5.11
N ALA A 51 11.96 -5.70 -5.01
CA ALA A 51 10.58 -5.40 -4.70
C ALA A 51 9.61 -5.89 -5.78
N VAL A 52 9.98 -5.75 -7.05
CA VAL A 52 9.17 -6.26 -8.17
C VAL A 52 9.10 -7.78 -8.13
N GLN A 53 10.24 -8.46 -7.94
CA GLN A 53 10.30 -9.91 -7.83
C GLN A 53 9.45 -10.43 -6.66
N GLU A 54 9.63 -9.87 -5.47
CA GLU A 54 8.86 -10.27 -4.28
C GLU A 54 7.37 -9.93 -4.43
N ALA A 55 6.99 -8.87 -5.14
CA ALA A 55 5.60 -8.57 -5.47
C ALA A 55 4.97 -9.65 -6.34
N PHE A 56 5.64 -10.11 -7.39
CA PHE A 56 5.15 -11.23 -8.21
C PHE A 56 5.12 -12.53 -7.41
N LEU A 57 6.12 -12.80 -6.57
CA LEU A 57 6.11 -13.96 -5.67
C LEU A 57 4.89 -13.93 -4.72
N ARG A 58 4.54 -12.77 -4.15
CA ARG A 58 3.33 -12.61 -3.33
C ARG A 58 2.04 -12.85 -4.11
N LEU A 59 2.01 -12.60 -5.42
CA LEU A 59 0.85 -12.89 -6.25
C LEU A 59 0.65 -14.38 -6.48
N VAL A 60 1.73 -15.17 -6.61
CA VAL A 60 1.69 -16.60 -6.96
C VAL A 60 1.71 -17.55 -5.77
N ARG A 61 2.33 -17.16 -4.65
CA ARG A 61 2.41 -17.99 -3.44
C ARG A 61 1.00 -18.36 -2.92
N GLU A 62 0.93 -19.49 -2.22
CA GLU A 62 -0.30 -20.01 -1.61
C GLU A 62 -1.46 -20.15 -2.63
N ASP A 63 -1.24 -20.83 -3.75
CA ASP A 63 -2.24 -21.01 -4.82
C ASP A 63 -2.82 -19.67 -5.33
N TYR A 64 -1.92 -18.77 -5.73
CA TYR A 64 -2.26 -17.47 -6.30
C TYR A 64 -3.14 -16.60 -5.38
N ARG A 65 -3.06 -16.80 -4.06
CA ARG A 65 -3.91 -16.10 -3.09
C ARG A 65 -3.86 -14.59 -3.24
N GLY A 66 -2.68 -14.04 -3.49
CA GLY A 66 -2.50 -12.61 -3.74
C GLY A 66 -3.33 -12.12 -4.93
N LEU A 67 -3.30 -12.86 -6.04
CA LEU A 67 -4.05 -12.52 -7.24
C LEU A 67 -5.57 -12.77 -7.06
N ARG A 68 -5.98 -13.79 -6.31
CA ARG A 68 -7.40 -14.09 -5.99
C ARG A 68 -8.09 -13.00 -5.14
N LEU A 69 -7.31 -12.14 -4.47
CA LEU A 69 -7.85 -10.99 -3.72
C LEU A 69 -8.24 -9.81 -4.62
N TYR A 70 -7.88 -9.85 -5.90
CA TYR A 70 -8.25 -8.82 -6.86
C TYR A 70 -9.77 -8.85 -7.13
N ASP A 71 -10.39 -7.69 -6.96
CA ASP A 71 -11.81 -7.46 -7.24
C ASP A 71 -11.94 -6.31 -8.25
N PRO A 72 -12.31 -6.60 -9.51
CA PRO A 72 -12.43 -5.58 -10.56
C PRO A 72 -13.53 -4.55 -10.28
N GLN A 73 -14.48 -4.82 -9.38
CA GLN A 73 -15.49 -3.83 -8.96
C GLN A 73 -14.92 -2.77 -8.01
N ARG A 74 -13.76 -3.03 -7.38
CA ARG A 74 -13.15 -2.14 -6.39
C ARG A 74 -12.04 -1.26 -6.96
N SER A 75 -11.30 -1.74 -7.95
CA SER A 75 -10.17 -1.03 -8.53
C SER A 75 -9.74 -1.66 -9.85
N GLN A 76 -9.03 -0.89 -10.68
CA GLN A 76 -8.31 -1.44 -11.82
C GLN A 76 -7.12 -2.29 -11.35
N LEU A 77 -6.74 -3.30 -12.14
CA LEU A 77 -5.63 -4.20 -11.83
C LEU A 77 -4.30 -3.44 -11.61
N ARG A 78 -4.02 -2.41 -12.41
CA ARG A 78 -2.84 -1.53 -12.26
C ARG A 78 -2.77 -0.92 -10.86
N THR A 79 -3.89 -0.43 -10.34
CA THR A 79 -3.98 0.15 -8.99
C THR A 79 -3.74 -0.90 -7.93
N PHE A 80 -4.34 -2.08 -8.07
CA PHE A 80 -4.16 -3.19 -7.14
C PHE A 80 -2.70 -3.64 -7.05
N LEU A 81 -2.05 -3.84 -8.19
CA LEU A 81 -0.64 -4.24 -8.26
C LEU A 81 0.28 -3.14 -7.72
N GLY A 82 -0.02 -1.88 -7.99
CA GLY A 82 0.70 -0.74 -7.44
C GLY A 82 0.69 -0.72 -5.90
N VAL A 83 -0.45 -1.06 -5.29
CA VAL A 83 -0.54 -1.20 -3.82
C VAL A 83 0.32 -2.35 -3.31
N ILE A 84 0.33 -3.50 -4.01
CA ILE A 84 1.14 -4.66 -3.61
C ILE A 84 2.63 -4.30 -3.64
N VAL A 85 3.14 -3.79 -4.76
CA VAL A 85 4.57 -3.50 -4.88
C VAL A 85 5.00 -2.40 -3.92
N ARG A 86 4.20 -1.34 -3.72
CA ARG A 86 4.49 -0.31 -2.71
C ARG A 86 4.66 -0.93 -1.32
N ASN A 87 3.74 -1.80 -0.91
CA ASN A 87 3.81 -2.46 0.39
C ASN A 87 5.03 -3.37 0.50
N VAL A 88 5.36 -4.12 -0.56
CA VAL A 88 6.58 -4.93 -0.62
C VAL A 88 7.83 -4.08 -0.46
N THR A 89 7.93 -2.97 -1.19
CA THR A 89 9.07 -2.05 -1.09
C THR A 89 9.25 -1.52 0.33
N ILE A 90 8.16 -1.15 1.00
CA ILE A 90 8.19 -0.69 2.39
C ILE A 90 8.63 -1.80 3.34
N ASP A 91 8.12 -3.02 3.15
CA ASP A 91 8.50 -4.18 3.96
C ASP A 91 10.01 -4.49 3.81
N LEU A 92 10.56 -4.38 2.59
CA LEU A 92 11.99 -4.55 2.33
C LEU A 92 12.83 -3.45 2.99
N LEU A 93 12.41 -2.18 2.88
CA LEU A 93 13.05 -1.06 3.58
C LEU A 93 13.09 -1.27 5.10
N ARG A 94 12.00 -1.77 5.68
CA ARG A 94 11.93 -2.10 7.11
C ARG A 94 12.89 -3.20 7.49
N LYS A 95 12.93 -4.29 6.71
CA LYS A 95 13.84 -5.41 6.95
C LYS A 95 15.30 -4.96 6.88
N ARG A 96 15.64 -4.11 5.93
CA ARG A 96 16.98 -3.52 5.79
C ARG A 96 17.35 -2.72 7.04
N ARG A 97 16.47 -1.80 7.47
CA ARG A 97 16.68 -0.98 8.68
C ARG A 97 16.90 -1.85 9.93
N ASN A 98 16.07 -2.89 10.12
CA ASN A 98 16.20 -3.78 11.27
C ASN A 98 17.49 -4.63 11.21
N THR A 99 17.99 -4.97 10.02
CA THR A 99 19.23 -5.72 9.86
C THR A 99 20.45 -4.84 10.11
N GLU A 100 20.42 -3.59 9.62
CA GLU A 100 21.48 -2.59 9.85
C GLU A 100 21.55 -2.17 11.32
N ALA A 101 20.41 -2.06 12.02
CA ALA A 101 20.36 -1.73 13.45
C ALA A 101 20.97 -2.80 14.39
N VAL A 102 21.21 -4.02 13.90
CA VAL A 102 21.83 -5.13 14.66
C VAL A 102 23.37 -5.17 14.46
N SER A 103 23.91 -4.39 13.51
CA SER A 103 25.35 -4.24 13.32
C SER A 103 25.88 -3.06 14.17
N PRO A 104 26.93 -3.21 14.99
CA PRO A 104 27.44 -2.12 15.84
C PRO A 104 28.10 -0.96 15.08
N GLU A 105 28.21 -1.04 13.75
CA GLU A 105 29.13 -0.20 12.96
C GLU A 105 28.44 0.42 11.72
N ARG A 106 27.43 1.26 11.93
CA ARG A 106 27.15 2.49 11.15
C ARG A 106 25.83 3.12 11.59
N LEU A 107 25.93 4.19 12.37
CA LEU A 107 24.80 5.06 12.72
C LEU A 107 24.65 6.24 11.76
N GLU A 108 25.10 6.10 10.51
CA GLU A 108 25.02 7.14 9.49
C GLU A 108 24.57 6.56 8.15
N GLN A 109 23.25 6.51 7.96
CA GLN A 109 22.52 6.90 6.76
C GLN A 109 21.11 6.30 6.84
N VAL A 110 20.12 7.15 7.11
CA VAL A 110 18.90 7.35 6.30
C VAL A 110 17.95 8.19 7.17
N ALA A 111 17.66 9.37 6.66
CA ALA A 111 16.82 10.37 7.27
C ALA A 111 15.43 9.82 7.62
N ALA A 112 14.85 10.38 8.69
CA ALA A 112 13.43 10.26 9.01
C ALA A 112 12.58 10.46 7.74
N PRO A 113 11.42 9.75 7.61
CA PRO A 113 10.51 9.99 6.50
C PRO A 113 10.25 11.50 6.42
N ALA A 114 10.54 12.08 5.25
CA ALA A 114 10.27 13.48 5.00
C ALA A 114 8.80 13.73 5.33
N ASP A 115 8.53 14.75 6.14
CA ASP A 115 7.19 15.26 6.44
C ASP A 115 6.35 15.28 5.16
N VAL A 116 5.52 14.26 4.98
CA VAL A 116 4.29 14.41 4.22
C VAL A 116 3.48 15.33 5.11
N GLN A 117 3.44 16.61 4.73
CA GLN A 117 2.60 17.58 5.41
C GLN A 117 1.23 16.92 5.67
N PRO A 118 0.77 16.83 6.92
CA PRO A 118 -0.47 16.14 7.29
C PRO A 118 -1.73 16.94 6.88
N GLU A 119 -1.68 17.70 5.80
CA GLU A 119 -2.74 18.63 5.41
C GLU A 119 -4.01 17.92 4.91
N GLU A 120 -3.95 16.65 4.49
CA GLU A 120 -5.16 15.95 4.05
C GLU A 120 -5.97 15.33 5.20
N LEU A 121 -5.35 14.95 6.32
CA LEU A 121 -6.09 14.48 7.50
C LEU A 121 -6.62 15.63 8.37
N GLN A 122 -6.05 16.83 8.25
CA GLN A 122 -6.58 18.05 8.89
C GLN A 122 -7.97 18.46 8.35
N LYS A 123 -8.45 17.84 7.25
CA LYS A 123 -9.78 18.10 6.69
C LYS A 123 -10.88 17.16 7.18
N ILE A 124 -10.59 16.18 8.04
CA ILE A 124 -11.63 15.31 8.63
C ILE A 124 -12.14 15.97 9.91
N PRO A 125 -13.41 16.39 9.98
CA PRO A 125 -13.89 17.08 11.18
C PRO A 125 -13.94 16.17 12.39
N ALA A 126 -13.70 16.77 13.56
CA ALA A 126 -13.78 16.09 14.83
C ALA A 126 -15.14 15.38 14.97
N GLY A 127 -15.12 14.09 15.31
CA GLY A 127 -16.33 13.28 15.53
C GLY A 127 -16.74 12.36 14.37
N VAL A 128 -16.20 12.51 13.16
CA VAL A 128 -16.48 11.57 12.05
C VAL A 128 -15.88 10.18 12.33
N LEU A 129 -14.69 10.17 12.93
CA LEU A 129 -13.98 8.97 13.35
C LEU A 129 -13.81 8.94 14.87
N SER A 130 -13.90 7.75 15.45
CA SER A 130 -13.47 7.56 16.85
C SER A 130 -11.95 7.74 16.98
N VAL A 131 -11.48 8.09 18.17
CA VAL A 131 -10.05 8.25 18.49
C VAL A 131 -9.24 7.02 18.05
N ARG A 132 -9.72 5.81 18.36
CA ARG A 132 -9.04 4.57 17.93
C ARG A 132 -9.01 4.38 16.42
N GLN A 133 -10.05 4.78 15.70
CA GLN A 133 -10.10 4.68 14.23
C GLN A 133 -9.19 5.69 13.55
N SER A 134 -9.17 6.92 14.04
CA SER A 134 -8.24 7.96 13.59
C SER A 134 -6.80 7.50 13.84
N ARG A 135 -6.50 6.96 15.02
CA ARG A 135 -5.18 6.40 15.34
C ARG A 135 -4.78 5.26 14.42
N VAL A 136 -5.67 4.30 14.14
CA VAL A 136 -5.39 3.21 13.18
C VAL A 136 -5.10 3.76 11.79
N LEU A 137 -5.86 4.74 11.29
CA LEU A 137 -5.57 5.34 10.00
C LEU A 137 -4.25 6.10 10.00
N HIS A 138 -3.95 6.86 11.05
CA HIS A 138 -2.66 7.55 11.20
C HIS A 138 -1.50 6.57 11.13
N LEU A 139 -1.55 5.49 11.92
CA LEU A 139 -0.50 4.50 11.97
C LEU A 139 -0.31 3.79 10.61
N LEU A 140 -1.41 3.50 9.90
CA LEU A 140 -1.36 2.82 8.61
C LEU A 140 -0.98 3.72 7.44
N VAL A 141 -1.32 5.01 7.49
CA VAL A 141 -1.22 5.94 6.34
C VAL A 141 -0.08 6.92 6.51
N ASN A 142 0.12 7.47 7.71
CA ASN A 142 1.19 8.44 8.00
C ASN A 142 2.46 7.73 8.46
N GLU A 143 2.34 6.79 9.39
CA GLU A 143 3.47 6.01 9.89
C GLU A 143 3.74 4.77 9.02
N GLU A 144 2.86 4.53 8.04
CA GLU A 144 2.88 3.45 7.05
C GLU A 144 2.93 2.02 7.61
N LEU A 145 2.73 1.85 8.92
CA LEU A 145 2.88 0.58 9.63
C LEU A 145 2.01 -0.52 9.00
N SER A 146 2.52 -1.75 9.01
CA SER A 146 1.74 -2.90 8.59
C SER A 146 0.60 -3.15 9.58
N VAL A 147 -0.43 -3.87 9.15
CA VAL A 147 -1.56 -4.24 10.03
C VAL A 147 -1.08 -4.95 11.29
N SER A 148 -0.03 -5.77 11.19
CA SER A 148 0.53 -6.51 12.33
C SER A 148 1.28 -5.59 13.29
N GLU A 149 2.10 -4.66 12.79
CA GLU A 149 2.79 -3.66 13.63
C GLU A 149 1.80 -2.73 14.33
N VAL A 150 0.74 -2.30 13.62
CA VAL A 150 -0.34 -1.52 14.25
C VAL A 150 -1.06 -2.34 15.33
N ALA A 151 -1.25 -3.64 15.10
CA ALA A 151 -1.90 -4.52 16.07
C ALA A 151 -1.06 -4.64 17.35
N GLU A 152 0.24 -4.88 17.19
CA GLU A 152 1.22 -4.94 18.29
C GLU A 152 1.27 -3.62 19.06
N GLN A 153 1.46 -2.50 18.38
CA GLN A 153 1.55 -1.18 19.02
C GLN A 153 0.25 -0.77 19.73
N MET A 154 -0.90 -1.20 19.22
CA MET A 154 -2.21 -0.90 19.81
C MET A 154 -2.66 -1.93 20.87
N GLY A 155 -1.89 -3.01 21.08
CA GLY A 155 -2.26 -4.11 21.98
C GLY A 155 -3.55 -4.82 21.55
N VAL A 156 -3.79 -4.97 20.25
CA VAL A 156 -4.98 -5.62 19.69
C VAL A 156 -4.60 -6.70 18.68
N GLN A 157 -5.58 -7.46 18.21
CA GLN A 157 -5.37 -8.47 17.18
C GLN A 157 -5.36 -7.85 15.75
N PRO A 158 -4.62 -8.41 14.78
CA PRO A 158 -4.59 -7.91 13.39
C PRO A 158 -5.97 -7.80 12.73
N HIS A 159 -6.89 -8.72 13.05
CA HIS A 159 -8.26 -8.67 12.53
C HIS A 159 -9.02 -7.42 13.04
N THR A 160 -8.75 -6.98 14.26
CA THR A 160 -9.33 -5.78 14.86
C THR A 160 -8.87 -4.53 14.10
N VAL A 161 -7.59 -4.45 13.77
CA VAL A 161 -7.03 -3.34 12.96
C VAL A 161 -7.69 -3.28 11.58
N ARG A 162 -7.83 -4.42 10.89
CA ARG A 162 -8.51 -4.51 9.58
C ARG A 162 -9.97 -4.05 9.65
N SER A 163 -10.69 -4.50 10.68
CA SER A 163 -12.09 -4.11 10.91
C SER A 163 -12.21 -2.61 11.22
N MET A 164 -11.34 -2.06 12.07
CA MET A 164 -11.30 -0.64 12.41
C MET A 164 -11.00 0.23 11.18
N LYS A 165 -9.98 -0.14 10.39
CA LYS A 165 -9.66 0.51 9.11
C LYS A 165 -10.87 0.52 8.18
N HIS A 166 -11.51 -0.63 7.98
CA HIS A 166 -12.67 -0.74 7.10
C HIS A 166 -13.82 0.16 7.53
N LYS A 167 -14.19 0.12 8.82
CA LYS A 167 -15.25 0.98 9.39
C LYS A 167 -14.89 2.46 9.28
N ALA A 168 -13.63 2.82 9.49
CA ALA A 168 -13.16 4.20 9.35
C ALA A 168 -13.35 4.70 7.91
N ILE A 169 -12.89 3.92 6.92
CA ILE A 169 -13.05 4.25 5.49
C ILE A 169 -14.54 4.37 5.10
N GLN A 170 -15.41 3.48 5.58
CA GLN A 170 -16.85 3.58 5.32
C GLN A 170 -17.45 4.88 5.88
N ARG A 171 -17.07 5.28 7.11
CA ARG A 171 -17.54 6.54 7.71
C ARG A 171 -17.08 7.75 6.92
N LEU A 172 -15.81 7.79 6.52
CA LEU A 172 -15.28 8.86 5.68
C LEU A 172 -16.01 8.93 4.34
N ARG A 173 -16.23 7.80 3.66
CA ARG A 173 -16.98 7.77 2.40
C ARG A 173 -18.40 8.33 2.55
N ARG A 174 -19.13 7.92 3.59
CA ARG A 174 -20.49 8.44 3.86
C ARG A 174 -20.46 9.94 4.15
N TYR A 175 -19.48 10.38 4.91
CA TYR A 175 -19.31 11.79 5.23
C TYR A 175 -19.10 12.64 3.97
N PHE A 176 -18.13 12.28 3.13
CA PHE A 176 -17.86 13.00 1.88
C PHE A 176 -18.96 12.85 0.82
N HIS A 177 -19.78 11.79 0.89
CA HIS A 177 -20.94 11.64 -0.01
C HIS A 177 -22.14 12.51 0.42
N ASN A 178 -22.31 12.74 1.71
CA ASN A 178 -23.42 13.51 2.28
C ASN A 178 -23.12 15.01 2.43
N GLN A 179 -21.89 15.45 2.15
CA GLN A 179 -21.61 16.87 2.02
C GLN A 179 -22.07 17.36 0.64
N PRO A 180 -22.83 18.47 0.53
CA PRO A 180 -22.97 19.15 -0.74
C PRO A 180 -21.56 19.48 -1.24
N ARG A 181 -21.27 19.24 -2.51
CA ARG A 181 -20.00 19.66 -3.13
C ARG A 181 -19.88 21.16 -2.94
N THR A 182 -19.16 21.60 -1.92
CA THR A 182 -18.85 23.01 -1.67
C THR A 182 -17.86 23.41 -2.75
N GLY A 183 -18.40 23.83 -3.90
CA GLY A 183 -17.62 24.15 -5.08
C GLY A 183 -18.40 24.80 -6.23
N GLU A 184 -19.70 25.09 -6.07
CA GLU A 184 -20.44 25.89 -7.07
C GLU A 184 -21.22 27.03 -6.39
N GLY A 185 -20.87 28.26 -6.80
CA GLY A 185 -21.45 29.55 -6.39
C GLY A 185 -20.61 30.24 -5.30
N VAL A 186 -20.09 31.46 -5.44
CA VAL A 186 -20.56 32.63 -6.20
C VAL A 186 -19.37 33.57 -6.40
N ALA A 187 -19.18 34.11 -7.61
CA ALA A 187 -18.50 35.39 -7.78
C ALA A 187 -19.51 36.36 -8.45
N PRO A 188 -19.65 37.60 -7.97
CA PRO A 188 -20.56 38.59 -8.54
C PRO A 188 -20.13 39.05 -9.93
#